data_AF-A0A8H9GX98-F1
#
_entry.id   AF-A0A8H9GX98-F1
#
_cell.length_a   1.000
_cell.length_b   1.000
_cell.length_c   1.000
_cell.angle_alpha   90.00
_cell.angle_beta   90.00
_cell.angle_gamma   90.00
#
_symmetry.space_group_name_H-M   'P 1'
#
loop_
_entity.id
_entity.type
_entity.pdbx_description
1 polymer ?
#
loop_
_entity_poly.entity_id
_entity_poly.type
_entity_poly.pdbx_seq_one_letter_code
_entity_poly.pdbx_strand_id
1 'polypeptide(L)'
;MRRPLTLLLPLLLGAALAAPAPTPVQPGQTWTLSATTFDGEVLSTALHLNAAPPTPAAPGTYRADRGSLLLDTQADTLIALDLKDAREGGLGLACALRLSTLGQSGATGVLASGPLTELPAALERALAVLAVTRTPQEQAEAARELRLGECTLTLTPAP
;
A
#
# COMPACT_ATOMS: atom_id res chain seq x y z
N MET A 1 40.31 62.35 -11.04
CA MET A 1 39.53 61.25 -11.66
C MET A 1 39.42 60.12 -10.65
N ARG A 2 38.22 59.88 -10.10
CA ARG A 2 37.94 58.83 -9.10
C ARG A 2 36.71 58.03 -9.55
N ARG A 3 36.86 56.71 -9.66
CA ARG A 3 35.86 55.65 -9.41
C ARG A 3 36.60 54.32 -9.56
N PRO A 4 36.43 53.40 -8.60
CA PRO A 4 35.40 52.37 -8.83
C PRO A 4 34.56 52.10 -7.59
N LEU A 5 33.25 51.91 -7.80
CA LEU A 5 32.32 51.42 -6.81
C LEU A 5 32.13 49.93 -7.07
N THR A 6 32.58 49.12 -6.13
CA THR A 6 32.48 47.66 -6.08
C THR A 6 31.03 47.25 -5.94
N LEU A 7 30.47 46.56 -6.93
CA LEU A 7 29.19 45.86 -6.81
C LEU A 7 29.46 44.41 -6.37
N LEU A 8 29.34 44.17 -5.06
CA LEU A 8 29.14 42.82 -4.52
C LEU A 8 27.67 42.44 -4.75
N LEU A 9 27.43 41.48 -5.63
CA LEU A 9 26.13 40.83 -5.81
C LEU A 9 26.17 39.51 -5.00
N PRO A 10 25.44 39.35 -3.89
CA PRO A 10 25.41 38.06 -3.21
C PRO A 10 24.45 37.14 -3.96
N LEU A 11 24.97 36.00 -4.40
CA LEU A 11 24.20 34.83 -4.82
C LEU A 11 23.35 34.34 -3.64
N LEU A 12 22.09 34.74 -3.60
CA LEU A 12 21.06 34.07 -2.80
C LEU A 12 20.67 32.78 -3.53
N LEU A 13 21.44 31.71 -3.28
CA LEU A 13 20.97 30.34 -3.51
C LEU A 13 19.79 30.10 -2.56
N GLY A 14 18.58 30.35 -3.06
CA GLY A 14 17.36 29.86 -2.46
C GLY A 14 17.36 28.34 -2.55
N ALA A 15 17.75 27.67 -1.46
CA ALA A 15 17.39 26.28 -1.24
C ALA A 15 15.86 26.23 -1.11
N ALA A 16 15.18 26.01 -2.23
CA ALA A 16 13.76 25.69 -2.21
C ALA A 16 13.62 24.37 -1.42
N LEU A 17 13.18 24.48 -0.17
CA LEU A 17 12.72 23.36 0.63
C LEU A 17 11.55 22.73 -0.13
N ALA A 18 11.83 21.67 -0.89
CA ALA A 18 10.80 20.88 -1.52
C ALA A 18 9.88 20.33 -0.42
N ALA A 19 8.60 20.68 -0.46
CA ALA A 19 7.62 20.08 0.42
C ALA A 19 7.64 18.56 0.21
N PRO A 20 7.54 17.74 1.29
CA PRO A 20 7.48 16.30 1.14
C PRO A 20 6.30 15.95 0.23
N ALA A 21 6.53 15.07 -0.74
CA ALA A 21 5.46 14.58 -1.61
C ALA A 21 4.33 14.00 -0.74
N PRO A 22 3.05 14.28 -1.06
CA PRO A 22 1.94 13.75 -0.31
C PRO A 22 1.98 12.22 -0.29
N THR A 23 1.82 11.63 0.90
CA THR A 23 1.72 10.17 1.02
C THR A 23 0.43 9.70 0.35
N PRO A 24 0.47 8.60 -0.42
CA PRO A 24 -0.71 8.09 -1.13
C PRO A 24 -1.81 7.63 -0.18
N VAL A 25 -1.44 7.31 1.06
CA VAL A 25 -2.34 6.93 2.16
C VAL A 25 -2.42 8.08 3.15
N GLN A 26 -3.63 8.39 3.58
CA GLN A 26 -3.93 9.41 4.59
C GLN A 26 -4.92 8.86 5.64
N PRO A 27 -4.85 9.35 6.89
CA PRO A 27 -5.84 9.02 7.91
C PRO A 27 -7.26 9.40 7.49
N GLY A 28 -8.25 8.62 7.94
CA GLY A 28 -9.66 8.87 7.64
C GLY A 28 -10.11 8.45 6.23
N GLN A 29 -9.22 7.97 5.37
CA GLN A 29 -9.59 7.42 4.06
C GLN A 29 -10.37 6.11 4.19
N THR A 30 -11.18 5.81 3.19
CA THR A 30 -11.81 4.50 3.01
C THR A 30 -11.21 3.83 1.78
N TRP A 31 -10.75 2.59 1.94
CA TRP A 31 -10.20 1.78 0.86
C TRP A 31 -11.07 0.56 0.62
N THR A 32 -11.42 0.29 -0.64
CA THR A 32 -12.13 -0.93 -1.01
C THR A 32 -11.12 -1.99 -1.46
N LEU A 33 -11.15 -3.14 -0.79
CA LEU A 33 -10.44 -4.35 -1.17
C LEU A 33 -11.41 -5.28 -1.89
N SER A 34 -11.22 -5.44 -3.20
CA SER A 34 -11.89 -6.47 -4.00
C SER A 34 -10.91 -7.61 -4.24
N ALA A 35 -11.31 -8.84 -4.01
CA ALA A 35 -10.40 -9.97 -4.03
C ALA A 35 -11.04 -11.22 -4.61
N THR A 36 -10.23 -12.02 -5.30
CA THR A 36 -10.59 -13.34 -5.81
C THR A 36 -9.59 -14.33 -5.21
N THR A 37 -10.05 -15.25 -4.38
CA THR A 37 -9.20 -16.29 -3.80
C THR A 37 -8.71 -17.26 -4.88
N PHE A 38 -7.67 -18.04 -4.56
CA PHE A 38 -7.17 -19.06 -5.48
C PHE A 38 -8.26 -20.05 -5.91
N ASP A 39 -9.18 -20.40 -5.00
CA ASP A 39 -10.27 -21.33 -5.27
C ASP A 39 -11.46 -20.66 -5.99
N GLY A 40 -11.34 -19.37 -6.35
CA GLY A 40 -12.32 -18.62 -7.15
C GLY A 40 -13.41 -17.92 -6.34
N GLU A 41 -13.31 -17.86 -5.02
CA GLU A 41 -14.24 -17.10 -4.18
C GLU A 41 -14.00 -15.60 -4.36
N VAL A 42 -15.08 -14.84 -4.61
CA VAL A 42 -15.01 -13.39 -4.80
C VAL A 42 -15.49 -12.67 -3.54
N LEU A 43 -14.65 -11.77 -3.02
CA LEU A 43 -14.85 -11.03 -1.78
C LEU A 43 -14.70 -9.52 -2.06
N SER A 44 -15.47 -8.69 -1.37
CA SER A 44 -15.30 -7.24 -1.41
C SER A 44 -15.55 -6.65 -0.03
N THR A 45 -14.58 -5.89 0.47
CA THR A 45 -14.60 -5.32 1.82
C THR A 45 -14.12 -3.88 1.79
N ALA A 46 -14.60 -3.07 2.74
CA ALA A 46 -14.13 -1.70 2.92
C ALA A 46 -13.29 -1.61 4.21
N LEU A 47 -12.11 -1.01 4.11
CA LEU A 47 -11.24 -0.65 5.21
C LEU A 47 -11.40 0.84 5.50
N HIS A 48 -12.05 1.17 6.61
CA HIS A 48 -12.19 2.55 7.07
C HIS A 48 -10.97 2.88 7.94
N LEU A 49 -10.02 3.65 7.40
CA LEU A 49 -8.84 4.04 8.15
C LEU A 49 -9.23 5.00 9.27
N ASN A 50 -8.66 4.80 10.44
CA ASN A 50 -8.84 5.71 11.56
C ASN A 50 -8.36 7.12 11.18
N ALA A 51 -9.00 8.15 11.72
CA ALA A 51 -8.57 9.54 11.55
C ALA A 51 -7.24 9.86 12.26
N ALA A 52 -6.79 8.98 13.18
CA ALA A 52 -5.51 9.11 13.85
C ALA A 52 -4.36 8.70 12.90
N PRO A 53 -3.26 9.48 12.85
CA PRO A 53 -2.09 9.12 12.06
C PRO A 53 -1.35 7.90 12.63
N PRO A 54 -0.49 7.25 11.82
CA PRO A 54 0.41 6.22 12.31
C PRO A 54 1.27 6.70 13.49
N THR A 55 1.53 5.80 14.43
CA THR A 55 2.36 6.11 15.61
C THR A 55 3.85 6.13 15.24
N PRO A 56 4.72 6.85 15.98
CA PRO A 56 6.16 6.82 15.74
C PRO A 56 6.80 5.43 15.79
N ALA A 57 6.24 4.49 16.57
CA ALA A 57 6.70 3.11 16.66
C ALA A 57 6.32 2.25 15.44
N ALA A 58 5.41 2.74 14.58
CA ALA A 58 4.93 2.05 13.38
C ALA A 58 4.50 3.09 12.31
N PRO A 59 5.44 3.87 11.75
CA PRO A 59 5.15 5.08 10.97
C PRO A 59 4.45 4.83 9.62
N GLY A 60 4.34 3.57 9.18
CA GLY A 60 3.62 3.16 7.97
C GLY A 60 2.32 2.39 8.23
N THR A 61 1.91 2.21 9.48
CA THR A 61 0.75 1.40 9.84
C THR A 61 -0.48 2.26 10.09
N TYR A 62 -1.41 2.25 9.15
CA TYR A 62 -2.71 2.91 9.25
C TYR A 62 -3.72 1.90 9.77
N ARG A 63 -4.22 2.10 10.99
CA ARG A 63 -5.24 1.20 11.57
C ARG A 63 -6.58 1.43 10.88
N ALA A 64 -7.32 0.34 10.68
CA ALA A 64 -8.68 0.36 10.15
C ALA A 64 -9.64 -0.36 11.08
N ASP A 65 -10.94 -0.16 10.86
CA ASP A 65 -12.03 -0.87 11.54
C ASP A 65 -11.92 -2.41 11.46
N ARG A 66 -11.50 -2.94 10.30
CA ARG A 66 -11.39 -4.38 10.04
C ARG A 66 -9.96 -4.93 10.02
N GLY A 67 -8.96 -4.08 10.17
CA GLY A 67 -7.57 -4.49 10.10
C GLY A 67 -6.60 -3.32 10.02
N SER A 68 -5.76 -3.29 8.99
CA SER A 68 -4.76 -2.23 8.82
C SER A 68 -4.29 -2.13 7.37
N LEU A 69 -3.77 -0.97 7.02
CA LEU A 69 -3.08 -0.72 5.76
C LEU A 69 -1.63 -0.38 6.10
N LEU A 70 -0.69 -1.17 5.56
CA LEU A 70 0.74 -1.08 5.82
C LEU A 70 1.44 -0.50 4.60
N LEU A 71 2.06 0.67 4.78
CA LEU A 71 2.80 1.38 3.74
C LEU A 71 4.30 1.25 4.02
N ASP A 72 5.03 0.66 3.07
CA ASP A 72 6.49 0.67 3.04
C ASP A 72 6.98 1.34 1.75
N THR A 73 7.39 2.61 1.87
CA THR A 73 7.88 3.39 0.74
C THR A 73 9.28 2.99 0.31
N GLN A 74 10.07 2.34 1.18
CA GLN A 74 11.41 1.87 0.83
C GLN A 74 11.34 0.57 0.02
N ALA A 75 10.38 -0.30 0.36
CA ALA A 75 10.12 -1.54 -0.35
C ALA A 75 9.11 -1.39 -1.52
N ASP A 76 8.68 -0.17 -1.85
CA ASP A 76 7.64 0.09 -2.86
C ASP A 76 6.39 -0.79 -2.66
N THR A 77 5.95 -1.00 -1.41
CA THR A 77 4.92 -1.98 -1.07
C THR A 77 3.78 -1.34 -0.29
N LEU A 78 2.55 -1.74 -0.65
CA LEU A 78 1.34 -1.47 0.10
C LEU A 78 0.63 -2.79 0.43
N ILE A 79 0.26 -2.98 1.70
CA ILE A 79 -0.45 -4.18 2.16
C ILE A 79 -1.75 -3.77 2.82
N ALA A 80 -2.88 -4.18 2.26
CA ALA A 80 -4.19 -4.06 2.89
C ALA A 80 -4.53 -5.37 3.62
N LEU A 81 -4.70 -5.29 4.93
CA LEU A 81 -5.09 -6.41 5.79
C LEU A 81 -6.55 -6.25 6.23
N ASP A 82 -7.40 -7.21 5.88
CA ASP A 82 -8.69 -7.45 6.54
C ASP A 82 -8.56 -8.72 7.38
N LEU A 83 -8.69 -8.58 8.70
CA LEU A 83 -8.54 -9.67 9.66
C LEU A 83 -9.82 -9.91 10.45
N LYS A 84 -10.92 -9.23 10.12
CA LYS A 84 -12.14 -9.28 10.93
C LYS A 84 -12.68 -10.71 10.98
N ASP A 85 -12.94 -11.28 9.82
CA ASP A 85 -13.57 -12.60 9.72
C ASP A 85 -12.62 -13.69 10.25
N ALA A 86 -11.31 -13.54 10.02
CA ALA A 86 -10.26 -14.40 10.54
C ALA A 86 -10.25 -14.53 12.08
N ARG A 87 -10.55 -13.43 12.80
CA ARG A 87 -10.65 -13.42 14.27
C ARG A 87 -11.86 -14.19 14.78
N GLU A 88 -12.85 -14.40 13.92
CA GLU A 88 -14.08 -15.16 14.18
C GLU A 88 -13.99 -16.59 13.63
N GLY A 89 -12.80 -17.03 13.18
CA GLY A 89 -12.55 -18.36 12.63
C GLY A 89 -12.70 -18.49 11.12
N GLY A 90 -12.98 -17.38 10.41
CA GLY A 90 -13.03 -17.31 8.96
C GLY A 90 -11.66 -17.05 8.31
N LEU A 91 -11.68 -16.42 7.14
CA LEU A 91 -10.48 -16.07 6.37
C LEU A 91 -9.99 -14.67 6.72
N GLY A 92 -8.68 -14.53 6.83
CA GLY A 92 -8.02 -13.24 6.73
C GLY A 92 -7.59 -12.99 5.29
N LEU A 93 -7.59 -11.72 4.91
CA LEU A 93 -7.20 -11.26 3.58
C LEU A 93 -6.01 -10.32 3.72
N ALA A 94 -4.98 -10.55 2.92
CA ALA A 94 -3.82 -9.69 2.81
C ALA A 94 -3.54 -9.43 1.33
N CYS A 95 -3.90 -8.24 0.86
CA CYS A 95 -3.63 -7.79 -0.49
C CYS A 95 -2.32 -7.02 -0.53
N ALA A 96 -1.29 -7.59 -1.16
CA ALA A 96 0.00 -6.96 -1.35
C ALA A 96 0.10 -6.42 -2.79
N LEU A 97 0.48 -5.15 -2.94
CA LEU A 97 0.68 -4.52 -4.24
C LEU A 97 1.91 -3.60 -4.23
N ARG A 98 2.39 -3.26 -5.43
CA ARG A 98 3.46 -2.27 -5.60
C ARG A 98 2.90 -0.86 -5.46
N LEU A 99 3.49 -0.04 -4.60
CA LEU A 99 3.02 1.32 -4.38
C LEU A 99 3.09 2.16 -5.68
N SER A 100 4.14 1.95 -6.49
CA SER A 100 4.33 2.58 -7.80
C SER A 100 3.23 2.28 -8.83
N THR A 101 2.41 1.24 -8.64
CA THR A 101 1.29 0.93 -9.54
C THR A 101 -0.03 1.56 -9.10
N LEU A 102 -0.06 2.26 -7.96
CA LEU A 102 -1.24 2.89 -7.41
C LEU A 102 -1.65 4.12 -8.22
N GLY A 103 -2.69 3.96 -9.04
CA GLY A 103 -3.27 5.02 -9.87
C GLY A 103 -4.62 5.53 -9.34
N GLN A 104 -5.27 6.40 -10.11
CA GLN A 104 -6.59 6.97 -9.78
C GLN A 104 -7.68 5.91 -9.64
N SER A 105 -7.59 4.82 -10.40
CA SER A 105 -8.53 3.69 -10.35
C SER A 105 -8.17 2.63 -9.31
N GLY A 106 -7.10 2.84 -8.52
CA GLY A 106 -6.52 1.83 -7.63
C GLY A 106 -5.37 1.04 -8.26
N ALA A 107 -5.01 -0.08 -7.63
CA ALA A 107 -3.96 -0.98 -8.07
C ALA A 107 -4.34 -2.45 -7.86
N THR A 108 -3.86 -3.31 -8.76
CA THR A 108 -3.97 -4.77 -8.65
C THR A 108 -2.74 -5.34 -7.97
N GLY A 109 -2.97 -6.35 -7.13
CA GLY A 109 -1.95 -7.01 -6.31
C GLY A 109 -2.15 -8.52 -6.24
N VAL A 110 -1.38 -9.13 -5.35
CA VAL A 110 -1.46 -10.56 -5.02
C VAL A 110 -2.21 -10.71 -3.71
N LEU A 111 -3.21 -11.58 -3.68
CA LEU A 111 -3.96 -11.91 -2.48
C LEU A 111 -3.35 -13.12 -1.79
N ALA A 112 -2.92 -12.92 -0.54
CA ALA A 112 -2.81 -13.98 0.43
C ALA A 112 -4.13 -14.08 1.22
N SER A 113 -4.69 -15.28 1.31
CA SER A 113 -5.91 -15.54 2.08
C SER A 113 -5.77 -16.85 2.86
N GLY A 114 -6.33 -16.88 4.06
CA GLY A 114 -6.30 -18.08 4.91
C GLY A 114 -6.65 -17.77 6.37
N PRO A 115 -6.79 -18.80 7.21
CA PRO A 115 -6.90 -18.62 8.66
C PRO A 115 -5.73 -17.81 9.23
N LEU A 116 -5.90 -17.19 10.40
CA LEU A 116 -4.85 -16.37 11.04
C LEU A 116 -3.51 -17.09 11.22
N THR A 117 -3.53 -18.41 11.41
CA THR A 117 -2.34 -19.24 11.57
C THR A 117 -1.55 -19.45 10.27
N GLU A 118 -2.21 -19.35 9.12
CA GLU A 118 -1.62 -19.62 7.80
C GLU A 118 -1.35 -18.34 7.01
N LEU A 119 -2.09 -17.27 7.31
CA LEU A 119 -2.00 -15.99 6.61
C LEU A 119 -0.58 -15.40 6.56
N PRO A 120 0.25 -15.44 7.62
CA PRO A 120 1.62 -14.91 7.54
C PRO A 120 2.46 -15.60 6.46
N ALA A 121 2.43 -16.93 6.40
CA ALA A 121 3.17 -17.70 5.40
C ALA A 121 2.62 -17.51 3.98
N ALA A 122 1.30 -17.29 3.84
CA ALA A 122 0.71 -16.92 2.56
C ALA A 122 1.14 -15.51 2.12
N LEU A 123 1.19 -14.55 3.05
CA LEU A 123 1.63 -13.17 2.78
C LEU A 123 3.11 -13.12 2.41
N GLU A 124 3.98 -13.88 3.06
CA GLU A 124 5.39 -13.99 2.68
C GLU A 124 5.55 -14.46 1.23
N ARG A 125 4.76 -15.44 0.78
CA ARG A 125 4.74 -15.88 -0.62
C ARG A 125 4.24 -14.77 -1.55
N ALA A 126 3.19 -14.04 -1.18
CA ALA A 126 2.70 -12.91 -1.98
C ALA A 126 3.74 -11.81 -2.15
N LEU A 127 4.48 -11.48 -1.10
CA LEU A 127 5.60 -10.53 -1.15
C LEU A 127 6.75 -11.05 -2.02
N ALA A 128 7.07 -12.34 -1.94
CA ALA A 128 8.07 -12.96 -2.81
C ALA A 128 7.68 -12.84 -4.30
N VAL A 129 6.41 -13.03 -4.65
CA VAL A 129 5.91 -12.81 -6.03
C VAL A 129 6.16 -11.37 -6.46
N LEU A 130 5.83 -10.37 -5.63
CA LEU A 130 6.06 -8.96 -5.97
C LEU A 130 7.55 -8.63 -6.13
N ALA A 131 8.42 -9.27 -5.35
CA ALA A 131 9.86 -9.02 -5.39
C ALA A 131 10.53 -9.53 -6.68
N VAL A 132 10.01 -10.60 -7.28
CA VAL A 132 10.66 -11.25 -8.45
C VAL A 132 10.01 -10.92 -9.78
N THR A 133 8.74 -10.54 -9.78
CA THR A 133 7.99 -10.22 -11.01
C THR A 133 8.15 -8.74 -11.36
N ARG A 134 7.96 -8.40 -12.64
CA ARG A 134 8.06 -7.03 -13.16
C ARG A 134 6.81 -6.61 -13.91
N THR A 135 6.08 -7.57 -14.47
CA THR A 135 4.85 -7.31 -15.21
C THR A 135 3.61 -7.88 -14.49
N PRO A 136 2.41 -7.34 -14.75
CA PRO A 136 1.17 -7.92 -14.22
C PRO A 136 0.96 -9.38 -14.65
N GLN A 137 1.39 -9.74 -15.86
CA GLN A 137 1.28 -11.11 -16.36
C GLN A 137 2.19 -12.07 -15.59
N GLU A 138 3.46 -11.72 -15.39
CA GLU A 138 4.40 -12.50 -14.58
C GLU A 138 3.88 -12.66 -13.15
N GLN A 139 3.32 -11.59 -12.58
CA GLN A 139 2.72 -11.60 -11.25
C GLN A 139 1.55 -12.59 -11.16
N ALA A 140 0.62 -12.56 -12.11
CA ALA A 140 -0.52 -13.48 -12.13
C ALA A 140 -0.10 -14.94 -12.32
N GLU A 141 0.90 -15.20 -13.16
CA GLU A 141 1.45 -16.54 -13.37
C GLU A 141 2.12 -17.09 -12.10
N ALA A 142 3.03 -16.32 -11.49
CA ALA A 142 3.71 -16.71 -10.26
C ALA A 142 2.75 -16.84 -9.07
N ALA A 143 1.74 -15.96 -8.97
CA ALA A 143 0.70 -16.07 -7.95
C ALA A 143 -0.09 -17.39 -8.09
N ARG A 144 -0.48 -17.77 -9.31
CA ARG A 144 -1.17 -19.03 -9.59
C ARG A 144 -0.32 -20.25 -9.23
N GLU A 145 0.97 -20.25 -9.57
CA GLU A 145 1.89 -21.34 -9.21
C GLU A 145 1.98 -21.55 -7.69
N LEU A 146 1.92 -20.46 -6.93
CA LEU A 146 2.00 -20.48 -5.47
C LEU A 146 0.64 -20.60 -4.77
N ARG A 147 -0.45 -20.82 -5.54
CA ARG A 147 -1.83 -20.90 -5.05
C ARG A 147 -2.27 -19.66 -4.28
N LEU A 148 -1.90 -18.49 -4.79
CA LEU A 148 -2.34 -17.18 -4.28
C LEU A 148 -3.48 -16.66 -5.15
N GLY A 149 -4.30 -15.80 -4.56
CA GLY A 149 -5.38 -15.13 -5.28
C GLY A 149 -4.94 -13.81 -5.92
N GLU A 150 -5.91 -13.09 -6.44
CA GLU A 150 -5.76 -11.74 -6.99
C GLU A 150 -6.55 -10.75 -6.16
N CYS A 151 -6.07 -9.51 -6.08
CA CYS A 151 -6.81 -8.44 -5.42
C CYS A 151 -6.67 -7.12 -6.15
N THR A 152 -7.63 -6.22 -5.94
CA THR A 152 -7.58 -4.82 -6.34
C THR A 152 -7.89 -3.97 -5.12
N LEU A 153 -7.08 -2.95 -4.91
CA LEU A 153 -7.27 -1.96 -3.85
C LEU A 153 -7.59 -0.61 -4.48
N THR A 154 -8.74 -0.03 -4.14
CA THR A 154 -9.19 1.26 -4.67
C THR A 154 -9.47 2.25 -3.55
N LEU A 155 -9.09 3.51 -3.73
CA LEU A 155 -9.47 4.57 -2.81
C LEU A 155 -10.93 4.95 -3.10
N THR A 156 -11.80 4.83 -2.09
CA THR A 156 -13.19 5.26 -2.22
C THR A 156 -13.22 6.79 -2.12
N PRO A 157 -13.83 7.50 -3.09
CA PRO A 157 -14.00 8.95 -2.98
C PRO A 157 -14.75 9.31 -1.71
N ALA A 158 -14.30 10.36 -1.00
CA ALA A 158 -15.12 10.95 0.05
C ALA A 158 -16.42 11.50 -0.57
N PRO A 159 -17.59 11.28 0.07
CA PRO A 159 -18.87 11.79 -0.41
C PRO A 159 -18.94 13.33 -0.41
#